data_AF-A0A7R9ZTY0-F1
#
_entry.id   AF-A0A7R9ZTY0-F1
#
_cell.length_a   1.000
_cell.length_b   1.000
_cell.length_c   1.000
_cell.angle_alpha   90.00
_cell.angle_beta   90.00
_cell.angle_gamma   90.00
#
_symmetry.space_group_name_H-M   'P 1'
#
loop_
_entity.id
_entity.type
_entity.pdbx_description
1 polymer ?
#
loop_
_entity_poly.entity_id
_entity_poly.type
_entity_poly.pdbx_seq_one_letter_code
_entity_poly.pdbx_strand_id
1 'polypeptide(L)'
;MRTVGLVSNLLLALSSRTIDSAKSSLAFSSLSAAAALAMSGSTENSCENDNDVSSTAAADLKLSKLSEYHPIVIEGMGYYDPRDPTTVASSIVASIRKTTASLEKNNSKPFLVVTQGDPLAPKGISAITPLVAESLSNNNRGLVCLDESIEPSHSRDADRTNVVLEVHYSQLLQVLQNEDKMFPNRLETAVDKHIFEQNEGRAKAGKPPVKSYFKTYAMLQEVTKAGLKALCGDITIAHTSSEINPFSVTSFYEVGLDLGLYDATNMVAYSAVVAEETLDFGTIDPR
;
A
#
# COMPACT_ATOMS: atom_id res chain seq x y z
N MET A 1 45.51 -6.09 32.17
CA MET A 1 45.89 -4.70 32.49
C MET A 1 45.73 -3.87 31.22
N ARG A 2 45.12 -2.69 31.33
CA ARG A 2 44.46 -1.94 30.26
C ARG A 2 45.40 -1.42 29.17
N THR A 3 44.92 -1.48 27.94
CA THR A 3 45.57 -1.05 26.71
C THR A 3 45.35 0.44 26.42
N VAL A 4 46.32 0.95 25.67
CA VAL A 4 46.62 2.30 25.21
C VAL A 4 45.48 2.99 24.45
N GLY A 5 45.29 4.28 24.74
CA GLY A 5 44.49 5.20 23.93
C GLY A 5 45.31 5.79 22.80
N LEU A 6 44.67 5.98 21.64
CA LEU A 6 45.24 6.66 20.49
C LEU A 6 44.29 7.76 20.01
N VAL A 7 44.94 8.84 19.62
CA VAL A 7 44.45 10.21 19.42
C VAL A 7 44.01 10.41 17.97
N SER A 8 43.09 11.35 17.75
CA SER A 8 43.20 12.46 16.77
C SER A 8 42.08 12.59 15.73
N ASN A 9 41.30 13.67 15.90
CA ASN A 9 40.95 14.73 14.94
C ASN A 9 40.61 14.38 13.49
N LEU A 10 39.42 14.83 13.06
CA LEU A 10 39.36 15.75 11.92
C LEU A 10 38.14 16.69 12.01
N LEU A 11 38.43 17.98 12.01
CA LEU A 11 37.55 19.12 11.83
C LEU A 11 37.69 19.55 10.37
N LEU A 12 36.59 19.79 9.64
CA LEU A 12 36.58 20.77 8.54
C LEU A 12 35.16 21.24 8.23
N ALA A 13 35.07 22.55 8.10
CA ALA A 13 33.88 23.36 8.05
C ALA A 13 33.53 23.78 6.61
N LEU A 14 32.26 24.16 6.44
CA LEU A 14 31.71 25.20 5.56
C LEU A 14 31.94 25.12 4.05
N SER A 15 30.84 25.05 3.30
CA SER A 15 30.64 26.02 2.21
C SER A 15 29.15 26.26 1.94
N SER A 16 28.73 27.49 2.22
CA SER A 16 27.47 28.09 1.80
C SER A 16 27.54 28.40 0.30
N ARG A 17 26.48 28.07 -0.45
CA ARG A 17 26.17 28.74 -1.73
C ARG A 17 24.67 28.96 -1.86
N THR A 18 24.29 30.22 -1.73
CA THR A 18 23.08 30.83 -2.28
C THR A 18 23.20 30.94 -3.80
N ILE A 19 22.17 30.54 -4.55
CA ILE A 19 21.84 31.09 -5.88
C ILE A 19 20.32 31.23 -5.99
N ASP A 20 19.92 32.45 -6.36
CA ASP A 20 18.58 32.92 -6.66
C ASP A 20 18.11 32.57 -8.09
N SER A 21 16.78 32.63 -8.25
CA SER A 21 16.04 33.01 -9.48
C SER A 21 16.00 32.04 -10.67
N ALA A 22 14.78 31.56 -11.01
CA ALA A 22 14.02 32.11 -12.14
C ALA A 22 12.63 31.46 -12.29
N LYS A 23 11.61 32.32 -12.38
CA LYS A 23 10.26 32.00 -12.87
C LYS A 23 10.32 31.74 -14.38
N SER A 24 9.59 30.74 -14.87
CA SER A 24 9.21 30.65 -16.28
C SER A 24 7.76 30.17 -16.37
N SER A 25 6.85 31.12 -16.57
CA SER A 25 5.51 30.89 -17.09
C SER A 25 5.58 30.76 -18.61
N LEU A 26 5.04 29.68 -19.17
CA LEU A 26 4.69 29.62 -20.58
C LEU A 26 3.19 29.34 -20.69
N ALA A 27 2.47 30.39 -21.05
CA ALA A 27 1.16 30.30 -21.67
C ALA A 27 1.33 29.69 -23.07
N PHE A 28 0.47 28.74 -23.42
CA PHE A 28 0.21 28.43 -24.83
C PHE A 28 -1.28 28.51 -25.10
N SER A 29 -1.54 29.24 -26.18
CA SER A 29 -2.80 29.78 -26.64
C SER A 29 -3.70 28.74 -27.33
N SER A 30 -4.99 29.02 -27.19
CA SER A 30 -6.12 28.59 -28.00
C SER A 30 -5.86 28.40 -29.50
N LEU A 31 -6.48 27.35 -30.07
CA LEU A 31 -6.96 27.33 -31.44
C LEU A 31 -8.36 26.71 -31.49
N SER A 32 -9.29 27.44 -32.09
CA SER A 32 -10.68 27.05 -32.36
C SER A 32 -10.84 26.62 -33.82
N ALA A 33 -11.79 25.72 -34.09
CA ALA A 33 -12.79 25.72 -35.20
C ALA A 33 -13.28 24.28 -35.37
N ALA A 34 -14.51 23.93 -34.98
CA ALA A 34 -15.80 24.16 -35.67
C ALA A 34 -16.02 23.28 -36.91
N ALA A 35 -16.98 22.35 -36.81
CA ALA A 35 -17.95 22.04 -37.87
C ALA A 35 -19.10 21.19 -37.30
N ALA A 36 -20.32 21.65 -37.53
CA ALA A 36 -21.59 21.01 -37.18
C ALA A 36 -22.37 20.65 -38.47
N LEU A 37 -23.51 19.98 -38.26
CA LEU A 37 -24.58 19.49 -39.16
C LEU A 37 -24.45 18.02 -39.62
N ALA A 38 -25.51 17.21 -39.72
CA ALA A 38 -26.88 17.16 -39.20
C ALA A 38 -27.55 15.89 -39.81
N MET A 39 -28.72 15.53 -39.29
CA MET A 39 -29.74 14.59 -39.80
C MET A 39 -29.58 13.12 -39.37
N SER A 40 -30.60 12.33 -39.02
CA SER A 40 -31.98 12.52 -38.53
C SER A 40 -32.57 11.11 -38.38
N GLY A 41 -33.32 10.83 -37.30
CA GLY A 41 -34.47 9.91 -37.36
C GLY A 41 -34.36 8.54 -36.66
N SER A 42 -35.22 8.41 -35.63
CA SER A 42 -36.03 7.23 -35.21
C SER A 42 -35.32 5.97 -34.69
N THR A 43 -35.75 5.25 -33.63
CA THR A 43 -36.71 5.42 -32.51
C THR A 43 -36.47 4.19 -31.62
N GLU A 44 -36.54 4.39 -30.30
CA GLU A 44 -37.00 3.44 -29.25
C GLU A 44 -36.34 2.05 -29.13
N ASN A 45 -35.56 1.82 -28.06
CA ASN A 45 -36.06 1.25 -26.79
C ASN A 45 -34.87 1.06 -25.82
N SER A 46 -34.80 1.83 -24.74
CA SER A 46 -33.84 1.58 -23.65
C SER A 46 -34.54 1.73 -22.31
N CYS A 47 -34.95 0.59 -21.77
CA CYS A 47 -35.23 0.44 -20.35
C CYS A 47 -33.88 0.15 -19.67
N GLU A 48 -33.10 1.16 -19.34
CA GLU A 48 -31.89 1.01 -18.54
C GLU A 48 -31.78 2.10 -17.47
N ASN A 49 -31.43 1.62 -16.27
CA ASN A 49 -30.64 2.29 -15.23
C ASN A 49 -31.31 3.19 -14.19
N ASP A 50 -32.12 2.56 -13.33
CA ASP A 50 -32.30 3.03 -11.94
C ASP A 50 -31.34 2.34 -10.93
N ASN A 51 -30.64 1.26 -11.33
CA ASN A 51 -29.74 0.51 -10.44
C ASN A 51 -28.30 1.04 -10.40
N ASP A 52 -27.86 1.81 -11.40
CA ASP A 52 -26.46 2.24 -11.54
C ASP A 52 -26.14 3.54 -10.78
N VAL A 53 -27.14 4.40 -10.57
CA VAL A 53 -27.00 5.65 -9.78
C VAL A 53 -26.91 5.36 -8.28
N SER A 54 -27.56 4.29 -7.83
CA SER A 54 -27.59 3.88 -6.42
C SER A 54 -26.26 3.24 -5.98
N SER A 55 -25.63 2.44 -6.85
CA SER A 55 -24.36 1.77 -6.57
C SER A 55 -23.18 2.76 -6.52
N THR A 56 -23.16 3.74 -7.42
CA THR A 56 -22.14 4.81 -7.47
C THR A 56 -22.25 5.76 -6.27
N ALA A 57 -23.45 6.22 -5.91
CA ALA A 57 -23.63 7.07 -4.73
C ALA A 57 -23.21 6.37 -3.41
N ALA A 58 -23.48 5.06 -3.29
CA ALA A 58 -23.06 4.28 -2.13
C ALA A 58 -21.53 4.07 -2.09
N ALA A 59 -20.90 3.87 -3.25
CA ALA A 59 -19.45 3.83 -3.40
C ALA A 59 -18.80 5.15 -2.97
N ASP A 60 -19.30 6.27 -3.46
CA ASP A 60 -18.80 7.60 -3.13
C ASP A 60 -18.93 7.91 -1.63
N LEU A 61 -20.04 7.48 -1.01
CA LEU A 61 -20.22 7.62 0.44
C LEU A 61 -19.17 6.83 1.24
N LYS A 62 -18.84 5.60 0.80
CA LYS A 62 -17.81 4.78 1.46
C LYS A 62 -16.42 5.41 1.33
N LEU A 63 -16.07 5.90 0.14
CA LEU A 63 -14.80 6.60 -0.10
C LEU A 63 -14.71 7.90 0.71
N SER A 64 -15.81 8.65 0.80
CA SER A 64 -15.90 9.85 1.64
C SER A 64 -15.65 9.51 3.11
N LYS A 65 -16.26 8.46 3.64
CA LYS A 65 -16.03 8.03 5.03
C LYS A 65 -14.59 7.57 5.26
N LEU A 66 -13.98 6.90 4.29
CA LEU A 66 -12.58 6.47 4.39
C LEU A 66 -11.62 7.65 4.53
N SER A 67 -11.93 8.78 3.89
CA SER A 67 -11.13 10.02 3.99
C SER A 67 -11.08 10.60 5.40
N GLU A 68 -11.98 10.20 6.31
CA GLU A 68 -12.02 10.66 7.70
C GLU A 68 -10.97 9.97 8.59
N TYR A 69 -10.32 8.91 8.10
CA TYR A 69 -9.35 8.11 8.84
C TYR A 69 -7.91 8.39 8.41
N HIS A 70 -6.97 8.02 9.29
CA HIS A 70 -5.56 7.83 8.95
C HIS A 70 -5.31 6.33 8.73
N PRO A 71 -5.09 5.88 7.48
CA PRO A 71 -4.94 4.47 7.17
C PRO A 71 -3.59 3.92 7.63
N ILE A 72 -3.62 2.75 8.26
CA ILE A 72 -2.46 1.93 8.59
C ILE A 72 -2.53 0.66 7.75
N VAL A 73 -1.60 0.49 6.82
CA VAL A 73 -1.44 -0.74 6.04
C VAL A 73 -0.29 -1.55 6.62
N ILE A 74 -0.51 -2.84 6.83
CA ILE A 74 0.50 -3.75 7.38
C ILE A 74 0.73 -4.85 6.36
N GLU A 75 1.97 -5.00 5.91
CA GLU A 75 2.36 -6.03 4.95
C GLU A 75 3.38 -6.98 5.58
N GLY A 76 3.30 -8.25 5.22
CA GLY A 76 4.20 -9.24 5.76
C GLY A 76 3.87 -10.64 5.32
N MET A 77 4.51 -11.59 6.00
CA MET A 77 4.31 -13.00 5.70
C MET A 77 2.88 -13.46 6.01
N GLY A 78 2.36 -14.34 5.14
CA GLY A 78 1.09 -15.00 5.32
C GLY A 78 1.14 -16.12 6.37
N TYR A 79 0.25 -17.11 6.25
CA TYR A 79 0.06 -18.19 7.23
C TYR A 79 1.31 -19.01 7.61
N TYR A 80 2.41 -18.88 6.86
CA TYR A 80 3.66 -19.60 7.05
C TYR A 80 4.68 -18.83 7.93
N ASP A 81 4.33 -17.65 8.45
CA ASP A 81 5.15 -16.96 9.45
C ASP A 81 5.31 -17.86 10.70
N PRO A 82 6.53 -18.24 11.09
CA PRO A 82 6.73 -19.13 12.23
C PRO A 82 6.52 -18.43 13.58
N ARG A 83 6.65 -17.10 13.61
CA ARG A 83 6.67 -16.28 14.83
C ARG A 83 5.29 -16.22 15.47
N ASP A 84 5.28 -15.90 16.77
CA ASP A 84 4.04 -15.65 17.51
C ASP A 84 3.41 -14.30 17.04
N PRO A 85 2.16 -14.31 16.55
CA PRO A 85 1.47 -13.10 16.11
C PRO A 85 1.38 -12.02 17.19
N THR A 86 1.27 -12.40 18.47
CA THR A 86 1.17 -11.44 19.59
C THR A 86 2.45 -10.64 19.75
N THR A 87 3.58 -11.32 19.69
CA THR A 87 4.91 -10.71 19.76
C THR A 87 5.14 -9.76 18.58
N VAL A 88 4.86 -10.21 17.35
CA VAL A 88 5.02 -9.39 16.14
C VAL A 88 4.10 -8.17 16.15
N ALA A 89 2.84 -8.34 16.54
CA ALA A 89 1.87 -7.24 16.67
C ALA A 89 2.35 -6.19 17.69
N SER A 90 2.87 -6.62 18.84
CA SER A 90 3.40 -5.73 19.87
C SER A 90 4.57 -4.89 19.35
N SER A 91 5.50 -5.51 18.61
CA SER A 91 6.64 -4.83 17.96
C SER A 91 6.18 -3.78 16.94
N ILE A 92 5.18 -4.11 16.13
CA ILE A 92 4.60 -3.19 15.14
C ILE A 92 3.89 -2.02 15.83
N VAL A 93 3.05 -2.29 16.82
CA VAL A 93 2.33 -1.26 17.59
C VAL A 93 3.31 -0.27 18.23
N ALA A 94 4.38 -0.77 18.85
CA ALA A 94 5.41 0.07 19.44
C ALA A 94 6.11 0.96 18.39
N SER A 95 6.42 0.38 17.23
CA SER A 95 7.10 1.08 16.13
C SER A 95 6.20 2.14 15.49
N ILE A 96 4.91 1.83 15.29
CA ILE A 96 3.91 2.78 14.78
C ILE A 96 3.76 3.93 15.76
N ARG A 97 3.44 3.69 17.03
CA ARG A 97 3.26 4.74 18.04
C ARG A 97 4.47 5.66 18.15
N LYS A 98 5.68 5.11 18.06
CA LYS A 98 6.92 5.91 18.07
C LYS A 98 6.99 6.84 16.86
N THR A 99 6.63 6.34 15.68
CA THR A 99 6.70 7.09 14.41
C THR A 99 5.57 8.11 14.29
N THR A 100 4.38 7.78 14.79
CA THR A 100 3.17 8.60 14.69
C THR A 100 2.91 9.49 15.91
N ALA A 101 3.82 9.53 16.90
CA ALA A 101 3.66 10.28 18.14
C ALA A 101 3.33 11.78 17.93
N SER A 102 3.79 12.38 16.83
CA SER A 102 3.44 13.76 16.46
C SER A 102 2.02 13.88 15.89
N LEU A 103 1.57 12.90 15.10
CA LEU A 103 0.21 12.84 14.55
C LEU A 103 -0.81 12.75 15.69
N GLU A 104 -0.59 11.82 16.63
CA GLU A 104 -1.47 11.62 17.80
C GLU A 104 -1.61 12.89 18.64
N LYS A 105 -0.52 13.65 18.83
CA LYS A 105 -0.53 14.89 19.62
C LYS A 105 -1.29 16.04 18.96
N ASN A 106 -1.36 16.05 17.63
CA ASN A 106 -1.99 17.13 16.88
C ASN A 106 -3.48 16.90 16.63
N ASN A 107 -4.10 15.94 17.33
CA ASN A 107 -5.49 15.53 17.16
C ASN A 107 -5.80 15.13 15.70
N SER A 108 -4.92 14.28 15.14
CA SER A 108 -5.06 13.74 13.78
C SER A 108 -6.28 12.81 13.65
N LYS A 109 -6.68 12.55 12.41
CA LYS A 109 -7.70 11.55 12.04
C LYS A 109 -7.50 10.23 12.82
N PRO A 110 -8.58 9.54 13.24
CA PRO A 110 -8.47 8.25 13.92
C PRO A 110 -7.78 7.22 13.03
N PHE A 111 -6.98 6.34 13.62
CA PHE A 111 -6.35 5.25 12.88
C PHE A 111 -7.39 4.23 12.40
N LEU A 112 -7.14 3.68 11.21
CA LEU A 112 -7.86 2.53 10.67
C LEU A 112 -6.84 1.53 10.14
N VAL A 113 -6.77 0.34 10.74
CA VAL A 113 -5.94 -0.75 10.22
C VAL A 113 -6.66 -1.34 9.00
N VAL A 114 -6.03 -1.24 7.82
CA VAL A 114 -6.61 -1.69 6.56
C VAL A 114 -5.98 -3.02 6.13
N THR A 115 -6.82 -4.03 5.90
CA THR A 115 -6.42 -5.37 5.43
C THR A 115 -6.77 -5.59 3.96
N GLN A 116 -6.03 -6.47 3.27
CA GLN A 116 -6.10 -6.66 1.82
C GLN A 116 -6.73 -8.02 1.44
N GLY A 117 -7.81 -8.38 2.13
CA GLY A 117 -8.58 -9.60 1.87
C GLY A 117 -7.88 -10.90 2.27
N ASP A 118 -6.97 -10.85 3.24
CA ASP A 118 -6.35 -12.06 3.78
C ASP A 118 -7.42 -12.96 4.44
N PRO A 119 -7.44 -14.27 4.12
CA PRO A 119 -8.32 -15.21 4.81
C PRO A 119 -7.86 -15.43 6.25
N LEU A 120 -8.80 -15.80 7.12
CA LEU A 120 -8.49 -16.15 8.50
C LEU A 120 -7.44 -17.27 8.58
N ALA A 121 -6.33 -17.00 9.26
CA ALA A 121 -5.35 -18.02 9.62
C ALA A 121 -4.84 -17.78 11.05
N PRO A 122 -4.35 -18.82 11.75
CA PRO A 122 -3.85 -18.69 13.13
C PRO A 122 -2.48 -18.00 13.23
N LYS A 123 -1.84 -17.70 12.09
CA LYS A 123 -0.49 -17.13 12.00
C LYS A 123 -0.37 -16.11 10.88
N GLY A 124 0.74 -15.37 10.88
CA GLY A 124 1.06 -14.37 9.86
C GLY A 124 0.13 -13.17 9.90
N ILE A 125 0.07 -12.44 8.79
CA ILE A 125 -0.61 -11.14 8.71
C ILE A 125 -2.09 -11.18 9.14
N SER A 126 -2.79 -12.26 8.81
CA SER A 126 -4.20 -12.47 9.19
C SER A 126 -4.42 -12.57 10.71
N ALA A 127 -3.44 -13.07 11.47
CA ALA A 127 -3.48 -13.14 12.93
C ALA A 127 -2.90 -11.89 13.60
N ILE A 128 -1.99 -11.19 12.92
CA ILE A 128 -1.32 -9.98 13.42
C ILE A 128 -2.25 -8.76 13.35
N THR A 129 -2.92 -8.55 12.21
CA THR A 129 -3.70 -7.32 11.95
C THR A 129 -4.87 -7.09 12.92
N PRO A 130 -5.60 -8.12 13.42
CA PRO A 130 -6.60 -7.91 14.46
C PRO A 130 -6.01 -7.38 15.78
N LEU A 131 -4.85 -7.90 16.19
CA LEU A 131 -4.17 -7.49 17.43
C LEU A 131 -3.64 -6.05 17.35
N VAL A 132 -3.17 -5.65 16.16
CA VAL A 132 -2.76 -4.27 15.91
C VAL A 132 -3.98 -3.33 15.92
N ALA A 133 -5.11 -3.75 15.32
CA ALA A 133 -6.35 -2.97 15.31
C ALA A 133 -6.93 -2.79 16.73
N GLU A 134 -6.89 -3.83 17.56
CA GLU A 134 -7.25 -3.74 18.98
C GLU A 134 -6.44 -2.66 19.70
N SER A 135 -5.15 -2.58 19.40
CA SER A 135 -4.22 -1.67 20.08
C SER A 135 -4.26 -0.21 19.58
N LEU A 136 -4.61 0.02 18.30
CA LEU A 136 -4.44 1.31 17.64
C LEU A 136 -5.75 1.94 17.12
N SER A 137 -6.76 1.15 16.79
CA SER A 137 -7.97 1.63 16.10
C SER A 137 -9.27 1.28 16.82
N ASN A 138 -9.21 0.98 18.12
CA ASN A 138 -10.37 0.53 18.91
C ASN A 138 -11.10 -0.66 18.25
N ASN A 139 -10.32 -1.62 17.75
CA ASN A 139 -10.78 -2.77 16.95
C ASN A 139 -11.31 -2.46 15.54
N ASN A 140 -11.42 -1.20 15.13
CA ASN A 140 -11.94 -0.88 13.80
C ASN A 140 -10.95 -1.28 12.71
N ARG A 141 -11.44 -2.00 11.71
CA ARG A 141 -10.68 -2.36 10.51
C ARG A 141 -11.31 -1.84 9.24
N GLY A 142 -10.46 -1.48 8.29
CA GLY A 142 -10.82 -1.30 6.90
C GLY A 142 -10.51 -2.58 6.10
N LEU A 143 -11.26 -2.82 5.03
CA LEU A 143 -11.03 -3.93 4.13
C LEU A 143 -10.97 -3.42 2.67
N VAL A 144 -9.93 -3.82 1.96
CA VAL A 144 -9.83 -3.69 0.51
C VAL A 144 -9.80 -5.07 -0.11
N CYS A 145 -10.78 -5.37 -0.95
CA CYS A 145 -10.88 -6.65 -1.66
C CYS A 145 -10.66 -6.46 -3.15
N LEU A 146 -10.15 -7.49 -3.82
CA LEU A 146 -10.28 -7.60 -5.27
C LEU A 146 -11.77 -7.66 -5.63
N ASP A 147 -12.10 -7.08 -6.77
CA ASP A 147 -13.43 -7.24 -7.38
C ASP A 147 -13.68 -8.72 -7.69
N GLU A 148 -14.94 -9.17 -7.55
CA GLU A 148 -15.32 -10.56 -7.83
C GLU A 148 -14.99 -10.98 -9.26
N SER A 149 -14.98 -10.05 -10.21
CA SER A 149 -14.60 -10.30 -11.61
C SER A 149 -13.10 -10.61 -11.79
N ILE A 150 -12.25 -10.25 -10.82
CA ILE A 150 -10.81 -10.52 -10.85
C ILE A 150 -10.52 -11.86 -10.16
N GLU A 151 -11.01 -12.03 -8.93
CA GLU A 151 -10.83 -13.26 -8.15
C GLU A 151 -12.01 -13.46 -7.18
N PRO A 152 -13.05 -14.25 -7.54
CA PRO A 152 -14.26 -14.39 -6.72
C PRO A 152 -14.00 -14.90 -5.29
N SER A 153 -13.00 -15.77 -5.12
CA SER A 153 -12.65 -16.31 -3.80
C SER A 153 -12.02 -15.28 -2.87
N HIS A 154 -11.35 -14.24 -3.41
CA HIS A 154 -10.62 -13.27 -2.59
C HIS A 154 -11.58 -12.50 -1.67
N SER A 155 -12.62 -11.89 -2.24
CA SER A 155 -13.63 -11.20 -1.45
C SER A 155 -14.41 -12.16 -0.55
N ARG A 156 -14.80 -13.34 -1.05
CA ARG A 156 -15.60 -14.31 -0.27
C ARG A 156 -14.89 -14.79 0.99
N ASP A 157 -13.59 -15.05 0.88
CA ASP A 157 -12.81 -15.70 1.94
C ASP A 157 -12.13 -14.68 2.88
N ALA A 158 -12.21 -13.37 2.57
CA ALA A 158 -11.67 -12.29 3.38
C ALA A 158 -12.28 -12.19 4.78
N ASP A 159 -11.42 -12.01 5.79
CA ASP A 159 -11.86 -11.76 7.15
C ASP A 159 -12.55 -10.40 7.31
N ARG A 160 -13.84 -10.42 7.66
CA ARG A 160 -14.68 -9.23 7.93
C ARG A 160 -14.89 -8.92 9.41
N THR A 161 -14.18 -9.62 10.30
CA THR A 161 -14.28 -9.37 11.74
C THR A 161 -13.88 -7.93 12.05
N ASN A 162 -14.79 -7.18 12.67
CA ASN A 162 -14.64 -5.76 13.04
C ASN A 162 -14.34 -4.81 11.85
N VAL A 163 -14.72 -5.20 10.63
CA VAL A 163 -14.63 -4.31 9.47
C VAL A 163 -15.74 -3.27 9.52
N VAL A 164 -15.35 -1.99 9.57
CA VAL A 164 -16.28 -0.85 9.61
C VAL A 164 -16.39 -0.13 8.26
N LEU A 165 -15.40 -0.33 7.39
CA LEU A 165 -15.37 0.20 6.02
C LEU A 165 -14.81 -0.85 5.07
N GLU A 166 -15.52 -1.11 3.98
CA GLU A 166 -15.12 -2.05 2.93
C GLU A 166 -15.26 -1.38 1.56
N VAL A 167 -14.16 -1.41 0.80
CA VAL A 167 -14.06 -0.93 -0.58
C VAL A 167 -13.39 -1.98 -1.46
N HIS A 168 -13.60 -1.88 -2.77
CA HIS A 168 -12.97 -2.75 -3.76
C HIS A 168 -11.76 -2.07 -4.41
N TYR A 169 -10.88 -2.91 -4.93
CA TYR A 169 -9.72 -2.54 -5.73
C TYR A 169 -10.09 -1.54 -6.84
N SER A 170 -11.15 -1.82 -7.63
CA SER A 170 -11.61 -0.95 -8.71
C SER A 170 -11.97 0.46 -8.24
N GLN A 171 -12.53 0.60 -7.04
CA GLN A 171 -12.91 1.90 -6.48
C GLN A 171 -11.69 2.75 -6.15
N LEU A 172 -10.65 2.15 -5.55
CA LEU A 172 -9.39 2.84 -5.29
C LEU A 172 -8.61 3.12 -6.58
N LEU A 173 -8.64 2.20 -7.54
CA LEU A 173 -8.04 2.40 -8.86
C LEU A 173 -8.69 3.59 -9.58
N GLN A 174 -10.02 3.71 -9.51
CA GLN A 174 -10.75 4.81 -10.12
C GLN A 174 -10.35 6.17 -9.53
N VAL A 175 -10.14 6.25 -8.21
CA VAL A 175 -9.63 7.47 -7.56
C VAL A 175 -8.29 7.89 -8.18
N LEU A 176 -7.36 6.94 -8.34
CA LEU A 176 -6.05 7.21 -8.91
C LEU A 176 -6.12 7.57 -10.40
N GLN A 177 -7.01 6.92 -11.15
CA GLN A 177 -7.24 7.22 -12.57
C GLN A 177 -7.85 8.60 -12.82
N ASN A 178 -8.65 9.10 -11.88
CA ASN A 178 -9.22 10.44 -11.96
C ASN A 178 -8.13 11.52 -11.85
N GLU A 179 -7.03 11.25 -11.14
CA GLU A 179 -5.87 12.13 -11.03
C GLU A 179 -4.87 11.93 -12.18
N ASP A 180 -4.53 10.67 -12.50
CA ASP A 180 -3.65 10.30 -13.61
C ASP A 180 -4.24 9.12 -14.38
N LYS A 181 -4.80 9.40 -15.57
CA LYS A 181 -5.38 8.37 -16.46
C LYS A 181 -4.37 7.30 -16.89
N MET A 182 -3.07 7.60 -16.88
CA MET A 182 -2.00 6.67 -17.24
C MET A 182 -1.50 5.86 -16.04
N PHE A 183 -2.00 6.12 -14.83
CA PHE A 183 -1.58 5.43 -13.61
C PHE A 183 -1.62 3.91 -13.72
N PRO A 184 -2.72 3.25 -14.17
CA PRO A 184 -2.76 1.79 -14.23
C PRO A 184 -1.66 1.22 -15.12
N ASN A 185 -1.44 1.82 -16.29
CA ASN A 185 -0.44 1.37 -17.25
C ASN A 185 0.99 1.52 -16.70
N ARG A 186 1.27 2.64 -16.00
CA ARG A 186 2.57 2.90 -15.36
C ARG A 186 2.85 1.90 -14.26
N LEU A 187 1.86 1.67 -13.39
CA LEU A 187 1.98 0.71 -12.29
C LEU A 187 2.15 -0.71 -12.82
N GLU A 188 1.33 -1.13 -13.78
CA GLU A 188 1.40 -2.46 -14.40
C GLU A 188 2.77 -2.70 -15.04
N THR A 189 3.30 -1.72 -15.79
CA THR A 189 4.62 -1.81 -16.40
C THR A 189 5.73 -1.96 -15.36
N ALA A 190 5.65 -1.22 -14.24
CA ALA A 190 6.64 -1.30 -13.18
C ALA A 190 6.56 -2.64 -12.42
N VAL A 191 5.36 -3.15 -12.17
CA VAL A 191 5.12 -4.48 -11.59
C VAL A 191 5.68 -5.58 -12.51
N ASP A 192 5.42 -5.51 -13.82
CA ASP A 192 5.93 -6.48 -14.79
C ASP A 192 7.47 -6.46 -14.85
N LYS A 193 8.09 -5.28 -14.79
CA LYS A 193 9.55 -5.14 -14.69
C LYS A 193 10.09 -5.78 -13.41
N HIS A 194 9.45 -5.55 -12.26
CA HIS A 194 9.86 -6.14 -10.98
C HIS A 194 9.73 -7.67 -10.99
N ILE A 195 8.65 -8.20 -11.57
CA ILE A 195 8.46 -9.66 -11.76
C ILE A 195 9.59 -10.23 -12.64
N PHE A 196 9.97 -9.54 -13.71
CA PHE A 196 11.08 -9.96 -14.56
C PHE A 196 12.39 -10.06 -13.78
N GLU A 197 12.73 -9.02 -13.00
CA GLU A 197 13.94 -8.97 -12.17
C GLU A 197 13.95 -10.05 -11.07
N GLN A 198 12.81 -10.26 -10.40
CA GLN A 198 12.63 -11.37 -9.45
C GLN A 198 12.90 -12.72 -10.12
N ASN A 199 12.34 -12.94 -11.31
CA ASN A 199 12.52 -14.19 -12.03
C ASN A 199 13.96 -14.40 -12.50
N GLU A 200 14.68 -13.36 -12.88
CA GLU A 200 16.13 -13.44 -13.15
C GLU A 200 16.91 -13.84 -11.89
N GLY A 201 16.59 -13.24 -10.74
CA GLY A 201 17.19 -13.60 -9.45
C GLY A 201 16.91 -15.05 -9.05
N ARG A 202 15.66 -15.50 -9.24
CA ARG A 202 15.24 -16.87 -8.95
C ARG A 202 15.90 -17.89 -9.87
N ALA A 203 16.03 -17.59 -11.16
CA ALA A 203 16.72 -18.44 -12.12
C ALA A 203 18.20 -18.63 -11.74
N LYS A 204 18.90 -17.56 -11.32
CA LYS A 204 20.28 -17.63 -10.80
C LYS A 204 20.39 -18.50 -9.54
N ALA A 205 19.33 -18.55 -8.74
CA ALA A 205 19.23 -19.39 -7.54
C ALA A 205 18.67 -20.81 -7.81
N GLY A 206 18.44 -21.20 -9.07
CA GLY A 206 17.89 -22.50 -9.44
C GLY A 206 16.42 -22.69 -9.04
N LYS A 207 15.69 -21.61 -8.76
CA LYS A 207 14.27 -21.62 -8.40
C LYS A 207 13.37 -21.41 -9.62
N PRO A 208 12.14 -21.95 -9.64
CA PRO A 208 11.18 -21.70 -10.72
C PRO A 208 10.74 -20.23 -10.73
N PRO A 209 10.14 -19.71 -11.82
CA PRO A 209 9.52 -18.39 -11.81
C PRO A 209 8.48 -18.21 -10.71
N VAL A 210 8.22 -16.95 -10.33
CA VAL A 210 7.12 -16.59 -9.41
C VAL A 210 5.77 -17.01 -9.98
N LYS A 211 4.77 -17.17 -9.10
CA LYS A 211 3.43 -17.58 -9.51
C LYS A 211 2.70 -16.44 -10.21
N SER A 212 1.79 -16.76 -11.11
CA SER A 212 1.03 -15.77 -11.88
C SER A 212 0.23 -14.79 -11.00
N TYR A 213 -0.21 -15.23 -9.82
CA TYR A 213 -0.93 -14.39 -8.88
C TYR A 213 -0.10 -13.22 -8.34
N PHE A 214 1.24 -13.26 -8.43
CA PHE A 214 2.11 -12.19 -7.92
C PHE A 214 1.71 -10.83 -8.49
N LYS A 215 1.42 -10.78 -9.80
CA LYS A 215 0.97 -9.55 -10.45
C LYS A 215 -0.31 -9.02 -9.82
N THR A 216 -1.33 -9.87 -9.67
CA THR A 216 -2.63 -9.46 -9.10
C THR A 216 -2.49 -8.92 -7.67
N TYR A 217 -1.75 -9.60 -6.81
CA TYR A 217 -1.57 -9.17 -5.42
C TYR A 217 -0.63 -7.97 -5.28
N ALA A 218 0.39 -7.84 -6.14
CA ALA A 218 1.20 -6.62 -6.21
C ALA A 218 0.35 -5.42 -6.61
N MET A 219 -0.50 -5.56 -7.64
CA MET A 219 -1.44 -4.51 -8.05
C MET A 219 -2.39 -4.15 -6.90
N LEU A 220 -2.96 -5.15 -6.21
CA LEU A 220 -3.82 -4.92 -5.04
C LEU A 220 -3.08 -4.11 -3.97
N GLN A 221 -1.84 -4.50 -3.64
CA GLN A 221 -1.04 -3.83 -2.61
C GLN A 221 -0.77 -2.37 -2.95
N GLU A 222 -0.24 -2.12 -4.14
CA GLU A 222 0.16 -0.77 -4.54
C GLU A 222 -1.04 0.16 -4.78
N VAL A 223 -2.12 -0.33 -5.38
CA VAL A 223 -3.36 0.46 -5.52
C VAL A 223 -3.99 0.76 -4.18
N THR A 224 -3.96 -0.20 -3.24
CA THR A 224 -4.44 0.05 -1.86
C THR A 224 -3.66 1.18 -1.22
N LYS A 225 -2.33 1.10 -1.20
CA LYS A 225 -1.47 2.12 -0.55
C LYS A 225 -1.62 3.49 -1.22
N ALA A 226 -1.52 3.55 -2.54
CA ALA A 226 -1.63 4.80 -3.30
C ALA A 226 -3.03 5.41 -3.17
N GLY A 227 -4.08 4.62 -3.35
CA GLY A 227 -5.46 5.08 -3.30
C GLY A 227 -5.85 5.58 -1.91
N LEU A 228 -5.46 4.87 -0.86
CA LEU A 228 -5.65 5.32 0.52
C LEU A 228 -4.91 6.63 0.79
N LYS A 229 -3.66 6.77 0.35
CA LYS A 229 -2.91 8.01 0.52
C LYS A 229 -3.56 9.19 -0.22
N ALA A 230 -4.03 8.97 -1.46
CA ALA A 230 -4.74 10.00 -2.24
C ALA A 230 -6.03 10.45 -1.54
N LEU A 231 -6.84 9.49 -1.04
CA LEU A 231 -8.11 9.79 -0.36
C LEU A 231 -7.95 10.40 1.02
N CYS A 232 -7.05 9.85 1.82
CA CYS A 232 -6.89 10.21 3.23
C CYS A 232 -5.88 11.35 3.43
N GLY A 233 -5.13 11.72 2.40
CA GLY A 233 -4.08 12.74 2.41
C GLY A 233 -2.74 12.24 2.92
N ASP A 234 -2.73 11.19 3.74
CA ASP A 234 -1.52 10.55 4.26
C ASP A 234 -1.78 9.06 4.58
N ILE A 235 -0.70 8.31 4.84
CA ILE A 235 -0.73 6.87 5.15
C ILE A 235 0.44 6.47 6.05
N THR A 236 0.23 5.42 6.85
CA THR A 236 1.31 4.70 7.53
C THR A 236 1.39 3.27 7.00
N ILE A 237 2.58 2.85 6.58
CA ILE A 237 2.85 1.52 6.04
C ILE A 237 3.85 0.84 6.97
N ALA A 238 3.50 -0.32 7.51
CA ALA A 238 4.37 -1.09 8.38
C ALA A 238 4.64 -2.47 7.80
N HIS A 239 5.88 -2.93 7.89
CA HIS A 239 6.21 -4.31 7.57
C HIS A 239 6.30 -5.15 8.85
N THR A 240 5.94 -6.42 8.78
CA THR A 240 6.09 -7.35 9.92
C THR A 240 7.52 -7.86 10.12
N SER A 241 8.48 -7.36 9.34
CA SER A 241 9.89 -7.76 9.38
C SER A 241 10.80 -6.60 8.97
N SER A 242 12.01 -6.57 9.51
CA SER A 242 13.07 -5.64 9.10
C SER A 242 13.72 -6.06 7.78
N GLU A 243 13.66 -7.35 7.45
CA GLU A 243 14.15 -7.90 6.19
C GLU A 243 12.97 -8.40 5.36
N ILE A 244 12.92 -8.00 4.10
CA ILE A 244 11.90 -8.43 3.15
C ILE A 244 12.53 -9.43 2.19
N ASN A 245 11.91 -10.61 2.06
CA ASN A 245 12.33 -11.58 1.07
C ASN A 245 12.15 -10.98 -0.33
N PRO A 246 13.21 -10.86 -1.16
CA PRO A 246 13.14 -10.23 -2.48
C PRO A 246 12.24 -10.99 -3.46
N PHE A 247 11.88 -12.25 -3.16
CA PHE A 247 10.97 -13.06 -3.97
C PHE A 247 9.56 -13.15 -3.38
N SER A 248 9.20 -12.26 -2.44
CA SER A 248 7.86 -12.18 -1.86
C SER A 248 7.02 -11.11 -2.57
N VAL A 249 5.70 -11.22 -2.43
CA VAL A 249 4.77 -10.17 -2.88
C VAL A 249 4.99 -8.87 -2.09
N THR A 250 5.37 -8.95 -0.81
CA THR A 250 5.71 -7.74 -0.02
C THR A 250 6.85 -6.93 -0.64
N SER A 251 7.78 -7.53 -1.37
CA SER A 251 8.88 -6.79 -2.02
C SER A 251 8.42 -5.78 -3.09
N PHE A 252 7.18 -5.87 -3.58
CA PHE A 252 6.64 -4.90 -4.52
C PHE A 252 6.43 -3.51 -3.92
N TYR A 253 6.58 -3.33 -2.60
CA TYR A 253 6.61 -2.00 -1.99
C TYR A 253 7.65 -1.07 -2.61
N GLU A 254 8.73 -1.62 -3.19
CA GLU A 254 9.77 -0.89 -3.92
C GLU A 254 9.21 -0.23 -5.18
N VAL A 255 8.25 -0.87 -5.86
CA VAL A 255 7.55 -0.29 -7.01
C VAL A 255 6.80 0.99 -6.62
N GLY A 256 6.11 0.98 -5.48
CA GLY A 256 5.41 2.15 -4.97
C GLY A 256 6.36 3.30 -4.61
N LEU A 257 7.52 2.99 -4.03
CA LEU A 257 8.56 3.97 -3.73
C LEU A 257 9.18 4.57 -5.01
N ASP A 258 9.54 3.72 -5.97
CA ASP A 258 10.17 4.13 -7.23
C ASP A 258 9.25 5.00 -8.10
N LEU A 259 7.94 4.73 -8.05
CA LEU A 259 6.93 5.54 -8.74
C LEU A 259 6.53 6.80 -7.96
N GLY A 260 7.01 6.97 -6.72
CA GLY A 260 6.67 8.10 -5.86
C GLY A 260 5.22 8.10 -5.38
N LEU A 261 4.60 6.93 -5.27
CA LEU A 261 3.21 6.80 -4.81
C LEU A 261 3.09 7.16 -3.32
N TYR A 262 4.11 6.77 -2.57
CA TYR A 262 4.39 7.11 -1.19
C TYR A 262 5.91 7.16 -1.02
N ASP A 263 6.40 7.64 0.12
CA ASP A 263 7.84 7.76 0.36
C ASP A 263 8.28 7.11 1.67
N ALA A 264 9.58 7.15 1.95
CA ALA A 264 10.17 6.53 3.12
C ALA A 264 9.64 7.08 4.46
N THR A 265 9.05 8.28 4.48
CA THR A 265 8.44 8.86 5.69
C THR A 265 7.08 8.24 6.00
N ASN A 266 6.43 7.62 5.01
CA ASN A 266 5.22 6.82 5.22
C ASN A 266 5.53 5.44 5.81
N MET A 267 6.79 4.99 5.74
CA MET A 267 7.22 3.65 6.14
C MET A 267 7.62 3.59 7.62
N VAL A 268 7.18 2.56 8.33
CA VAL A 268 7.56 2.27 9.71
C VAL A 268 8.56 1.13 9.74
N ALA A 269 9.75 1.43 10.25
CA ALA A 269 10.78 0.42 10.46
C ALA A 269 10.32 -0.58 11.53
N TYR A 270 10.40 -1.87 11.19
CA TYR A 270 10.18 -2.94 12.16
C TYR A 270 11.34 -2.99 13.16
N SER A 271 11.02 -2.87 14.45
CA SER A 271 11.98 -3.05 15.54
C SER A 271 11.51 -4.20 16.41
N ALA A 272 12.18 -5.35 16.30
CA ALA A 272 11.93 -6.49 17.17
C ALA A 272 12.09 -6.07 18.63
N VAL A 273 11.09 -6.38 19.46
CA VAL A 273 11.15 -6.14 20.91
C VAL A 273 11.98 -7.24 21.60
N VAL A 274 12.15 -8.40 20.94
CA VAL A 274 12.96 -9.53 21.41
C VAL A 274 13.98 -9.95 20.35
N ALA A 275 15.17 -10.39 20.78
CA ALA A 275 16.30 -10.65 19.89
C ALA A 275 16.18 -11.91 19.00
N GLU A 276 15.18 -12.78 19.23
CA GLU A 276 15.04 -14.08 18.55
C GLU A 276 14.08 -14.05 17.34
N GLU A 277 13.98 -12.94 16.62
CA GLU A 277 13.05 -12.78 15.48
C GLU A 277 13.72 -12.83 14.10
N THR A 278 14.98 -13.27 14.00
CA THR A 278 15.66 -13.42 12.71
C THR A 278 14.97 -14.48 11.86
N LEU A 279 14.39 -14.05 10.73
CA LEU A 279 13.75 -14.92 9.76
C LEU A 279 14.80 -15.52 8.82
N ASP A 280 14.91 -16.85 8.82
CA ASP A 280 15.65 -17.55 7.78
C ASP A 280 14.71 -17.91 6.62
N PHE A 281 14.65 -17.04 5.61
CA PHE A 281 13.81 -17.25 4.44
C PHE A 281 14.18 -18.51 3.64
N GLY A 282 15.39 -19.04 3.81
CA GLY A 282 15.81 -20.30 3.18
C GLY A 282 15.11 -21.52 3.77
N THR A 283 14.76 -21.48 5.06
CA THR A 283 14.06 -22.57 5.76
C THR A 283 12.56 -22.36 5.87
N ILE A 284 12.10 -21.11 5.87
CA ILE A 284 10.70 -20.77 6.11
C ILE A 284 9.84 -20.79 4.84
N ASP A 285 10.41 -20.43 3.68
CA ASP A 285 9.68 -20.51 2.41
C ASP A 285 10.59 -20.96 1.26
N PRO A 286 10.56 -22.26 0.89
CA PRO A 286 11.33 -22.75 -0.23
C PRO A 286 10.78 -22.30 -1.59
N ARG A 287 9.60 -21.65 -1.62
CA ARG A 287 8.94 -21.24 -2.86
C ARG A 287 9.72 -20.23 -3.67
#